data_AF-A0A418G3C6-F1
#
_entry.id   AF-A0A418G3C6-F1
#
_cell.length_a   1.000
_cell.length_b   1.000
_cell.length_c   1.000
_cell.angle_alpha   90.00
_cell.angle_beta   90.00
_cell.angle_gamma   90.00
#
_symmetry.space_group_name_H-M   'P 1'
#
loop_
_entity.id
_entity.type
_entity.pdbx_description
1 polymer ?
#
loop_
_entity_poly.entity_id
_entity_poly.type
_entity_poly.pdbx_seq_one_letter_code
_entity_poly.pdbx_strand_id
1 'polypeptide(L)'
;MARTKKVAAADKRKVVDEPSTNDAKKPKTTDSEATTQETSTGDAANNRVLTSLLQGMSIDTFDAEYFEKKPLHLKKIKSCAGLFTRRLLLDVIAKESLRHSDDLTVTVYKDGSRQNFEPPEDDPLDGVASSEQVGNLLSTGYSVQFYQPQRYQKKICDINAALEAHYGCLAGASAYLTPPHAQALAPHHDDVDVFILQTQGSKHWKLYAPLVQLAGEHSNDLDPSILRDPTMEITLEEGDMLYFPRGVVHQASTSDTFSTHVTISIYHHNSWANFMEVALPQVLRRAFEHDVAFRK
;
A
#
# COMPACT_ATOMS: atom_id res chain seq x y z
N MET A 1 -21.49 -34.43 53.92
CA MET A 1 -22.54 -35.02 53.07
C MET A 1 -21.94 -35.31 51.70
N ALA A 2 -21.50 -36.56 51.48
CA ALA A 2 -21.99 -37.49 50.44
C ALA A 2 -21.74 -37.00 48.99
N ARG A 3 -20.68 -37.47 48.30
CA ARG A 3 -20.66 -38.54 47.25
C ARG A 3 -21.69 -38.25 46.13
N THR A 4 -21.33 -38.27 44.84
CA THR A 4 -20.85 -39.46 44.12
C THR A 4 -20.19 -39.14 42.77
N LYS A 5 -19.09 -39.86 42.48
CA LYS A 5 -18.53 -40.12 41.13
C LYS A 5 -19.50 -40.96 40.28
N LYS A 6 -19.47 -40.81 38.96
CA LYS A 6 -19.78 -41.91 38.02
C LYS A 6 -18.80 -41.89 36.83
N VAL A 7 -18.25 -43.07 36.60
CA VAL A 7 -17.32 -43.48 35.54
C VAL A 7 -18.10 -44.36 34.57
N ALA A 8 -17.83 -44.26 33.27
CA ALA A 8 -18.07 -45.32 32.28
C ALA A 8 -17.11 -45.04 31.10
N ALA A 9 -16.00 -45.78 30.97
CA ALA A 9 -15.84 -47.12 30.39
C ALA A 9 -15.64 -47.07 28.87
N ALA A 10 -14.38 -47.29 28.48
CA ALA A 10 -13.88 -47.42 27.13
C ALA A 10 -14.24 -48.79 26.52
N ASP A 11 -14.60 -48.80 25.24
CA ASP A 11 -14.74 -50.04 24.47
C ASP A 11 -13.52 -50.24 23.57
N LYS A 12 -12.95 -51.45 23.65
CA LYS A 12 -11.74 -51.89 22.95
C LYS A 12 -12.18 -52.68 21.71
N ARG A 13 -11.69 -52.31 20.52
CA ARG A 13 -11.66 -53.25 19.39
C ARG A 13 -10.22 -53.53 18.96
N LYS A 14 -9.96 -54.83 18.85
CA LYS A 14 -8.67 -55.48 18.59
C LYS A 14 -8.29 -55.40 17.11
N VAL A 15 -6.99 -55.25 16.90
CA VAL A 15 -6.24 -55.51 15.67
C VAL A 15 -5.97 -57.02 15.56
N VAL A 16 -6.08 -57.59 14.36
CA VAL A 16 -5.50 -58.89 13.97
C VAL A 16 -5.00 -58.77 12.53
N ASP A 17 -3.75 -59.17 12.30
CA ASP A 17 -3.03 -59.18 11.01
C ASP A 17 -3.13 -60.56 10.29
N GLU A 18 -3.23 -60.46 8.95
CA GLU A 18 -2.68 -61.30 7.84
C GLU A 18 -3.07 -62.79 7.58
N PRO A 19 -2.85 -63.38 6.36
CA PRO A 19 -2.34 -62.84 5.07
C PRO A 19 -3.10 -63.26 3.76
N SER A 20 -2.79 -62.51 2.68
CA SER A 20 -2.71 -62.77 1.21
C SER A 20 -3.77 -63.60 0.44
N THR A 21 -4.24 -63.07 -0.71
CA THR A 21 -3.93 -63.58 -2.07
C THR A 21 -4.32 -62.56 -3.16
N ASN A 22 -3.50 -62.52 -4.22
CA ASN A 22 -3.60 -61.72 -5.44
C ASN A 22 -4.96 -61.81 -6.17
N ASP A 23 -5.40 -60.70 -6.76
CA ASP A 23 -5.70 -60.69 -8.21
C ASP A 23 -5.78 -59.27 -8.79
N ALA A 24 -5.13 -59.12 -9.95
CA ALA A 24 -4.92 -57.87 -10.65
C ALA A 24 -6.15 -57.43 -11.46
N LYS A 25 -6.50 -56.14 -11.41
CA LYS A 25 -7.22 -55.43 -12.49
C LYS A 25 -6.99 -53.92 -12.40
N LYS A 26 -6.23 -53.39 -13.38
CA LYS A 26 -6.03 -51.95 -13.62
C LYS A 26 -7.36 -51.26 -13.97
N PRO A 27 -7.69 -50.09 -13.37
CA PRO A 27 -8.59 -49.13 -13.99
C PRO A 27 -7.79 -48.13 -14.84
N LYS A 28 -8.26 -47.92 -16.07
CA LYS A 28 -7.80 -46.85 -16.97
C LYS A 28 -8.13 -45.49 -16.33
N THR A 29 -7.10 -44.70 -16.04
CA THR A 29 -7.24 -43.26 -15.82
C THR A 29 -7.45 -42.60 -17.18
N THR A 30 -8.67 -42.13 -17.41
CA THR A 30 -9.00 -41.14 -18.42
C THR A 30 -8.49 -39.78 -17.93
N ASP A 31 -7.62 -39.15 -18.71
CA ASP A 31 -7.31 -37.74 -18.57
C ASP A 31 -8.62 -36.93 -18.67
N SER A 32 -9.00 -36.29 -17.57
CA SER A 32 -9.90 -35.15 -17.63
C SER A 32 -9.03 -33.91 -17.52
N GLU A 33 -8.72 -33.30 -18.66
CA GLU A 33 -8.29 -31.92 -18.74
C GLU A 33 -9.34 -31.07 -18.01
N ALA A 34 -8.96 -30.59 -16.82
CA ALA A 34 -9.73 -29.58 -16.11
C ALA A 34 -9.46 -28.24 -16.79
N THR A 35 -10.43 -27.84 -17.62
CA THR A 35 -10.54 -26.56 -18.31
C THR A 35 -10.27 -25.39 -17.36
N THR A 36 -9.08 -24.80 -17.46
CA THR A 36 -8.75 -23.48 -16.90
C THR A 36 -9.07 -22.44 -17.98
N GLN A 37 -10.34 -22.01 -18.06
CA GLN A 37 -10.77 -20.96 -18.99
C GLN A 37 -11.54 -19.80 -18.33
N GLU A 38 -11.34 -19.55 -17.04
CA GLU A 38 -11.89 -18.35 -16.38
C GLU A 38 -10.84 -17.33 -15.89
N THR A 39 -9.54 -17.61 -16.05
CA THR A 39 -8.45 -16.71 -15.59
C THR A 39 -7.96 -15.71 -16.66
N SER A 40 -8.28 -15.89 -17.95
CA SER A 40 -7.59 -15.13 -19.00
C SER A 40 -8.07 -13.69 -19.20
N THR A 41 -9.28 -13.33 -18.76
CA THR A 41 -9.86 -12.00 -19.02
C THR A 41 -9.50 -10.98 -17.93
N GLY A 42 -9.48 -11.40 -16.66
CA GLY A 42 -9.08 -10.58 -15.52
C GLY A 42 -7.59 -10.22 -15.57
N ASP A 43 -6.73 -11.20 -15.79
CA ASP A 43 -5.27 -10.99 -15.89
C ASP A 43 -4.91 -10.06 -17.06
N ALA A 44 -5.58 -10.23 -18.21
CA ALA A 44 -5.37 -9.36 -19.36
C ALA A 44 -5.84 -7.93 -19.12
N ALA A 45 -6.91 -7.72 -18.33
CA ALA A 45 -7.40 -6.38 -17.98
C ALA A 45 -6.46 -5.69 -16.99
N ASN A 46 -6.02 -6.39 -15.94
CA ASN A 46 -5.08 -5.87 -14.94
C ASN A 46 -3.74 -5.51 -15.59
N ASN A 47 -3.23 -6.38 -16.47
CA ASN A 47 -2.00 -6.12 -17.21
C ASN A 47 -2.11 -4.85 -18.07
N ARG A 48 -3.26 -4.59 -18.72
CA ARG A 48 -3.47 -3.34 -19.48
C ARG A 48 -3.45 -2.10 -18.59
N VAL A 49 -4.00 -2.17 -17.37
CA VAL A 49 -3.97 -1.05 -16.41
C VAL A 49 -2.53 -0.73 -16.02
N LEU A 50 -1.76 -1.75 -15.61
CA LEU A 50 -0.35 -1.58 -15.21
C LEU A 50 0.53 -1.12 -16.37
N THR A 51 0.38 -1.74 -17.55
CA THR A 51 1.13 -1.35 -18.75
C THR A 51 0.80 0.09 -19.17
N SER A 52 -0.46 0.52 -19.03
CA SER A 52 -0.85 1.92 -19.29
C SER A 52 -0.21 2.88 -18.28
N LEU A 53 -0.15 2.50 -17.01
CA LEU A 53 0.50 3.28 -15.95
C LEU A 53 2.02 3.39 -16.19
N LEU A 54 2.63 2.35 -16.72
CA LEU A 54 4.06 2.25 -17.02
C LEU A 54 4.41 2.72 -18.45
N GLN A 55 3.53 3.49 -19.09
CA GLN A 55 3.74 4.06 -20.43
C GLN A 55 4.13 3.02 -21.50
N GLY A 56 3.56 1.82 -21.42
CA GLY A 56 3.83 0.71 -22.34
C GLY A 56 4.97 -0.22 -21.92
N MET A 57 5.72 0.11 -20.87
CA MET A 57 6.66 -0.84 -20.24
C MET A 57 5.87 -1.97 -19.59
N SER A 58 6.34 -3.21 -19.77
CA SER A 58 5.74 -4.36 -19.10
C SER A 58 6.06 -4.34 -17.61
N ILE A 59 5.15 -4.88 -16.79
CA ILE A 59 5.38 -4.99 -15.34
C ILE A 59 6.60 -5.88 -15.04
N ASP A 60 6.85 -6.93 -15.83
CA ASP A 60 8.04 -7.78 -15.66
C ASP A 60 9.35 -7.02 -15.86
N THR A 61 9.39 -6.10 -16.84
CA THR A 61 10.54 -5.20 -17.06
C THR A 61 10.69 -4.25 -15.88
N PHE A 62 9.59 -3.71 -15.38
CA PHE A 62 9.59 -2.85 -14.20
C PHE A 62 10.15 -3.60 -12.97
N ASP A 63 9.71 -4.82 -12.73
CA ASP A 63 10.15 -5.66 -11.61
C ASP A 63 11.65 -6.00 -11.73
N ALA A 64 12.08 -6.35 -12.94
CA ALA A 64 13.47 -6.69 -13.22
C ALA A 64 14.42 -5.51 -13.04
N GLU A 65 14.01 -4.28 -13.35
CA GLU A 65 14.91 -3.14 -13.43
C GLU A 65 14.74 -2.09 -12.32
N TYR A 66 13.53 -1.91 -11.77
CA TYR A 66 13.20 -0.77 -10.91
C TYR A 66 12.65 -1.17 -9.55
N PHE A 67 11.71 -2.14 -9.50
CA PHE A 67 11.07 -2.55 -8.25
C PHE A 67 12.10 -2.94 -7.18
N GLU A 68 11.98 -2.37 -5.98
CA GLU A 68 12.90 -2.49 -4.84
C GLU A 68 14.38 -2.09 -5.13
N LYS A 69 14.65 -1.43 -6.26
CA LYS A 69 16.03 -1.14 -6.73
C LYS A 69 16.32 0.34 -6.86
N LYS A 70 15.53 1.07 -7.66
CA LYS A 70 15.83 2.47 -7.99
C LYS A 70 14.57 3.25 -8.40
N PRO A 71 14.58 4.59 -8.25
CA PRO A 71 13.48 5.42 -8.71
C PRO A 71 13.27 5.36 -10.23
N LEU A 72 12.02 5.54 -10.65
CA LEU A 72 11.59 5.64 -12.05
C LEU A 72 10.68 6.86 -12.22
N HIS A 73 11.01 7.75 -13.15
CA HIS A 73 10.14 8.84 -13.57
C HIS A 73 9.64 8.63 -15.00
N LEU A 74 8.32 8.64 -15.18
CA LEU A 74 7.65 8.58 -16.47
C LEU A 74 6.79 9.83 -16.68
N LYS A 75 6.77 10.34 -17.91
CA LYS A 75 6.14 11.63 -18.23
C LYS A 75 4.85 11.47 -19.02
N LYS A 76 3.87 12.35 -18.77
CA LYS A 76 2.65 12.49 -19.59
C LYS A 76 1.82 11.19 -19.74
N ILE A 77 1.70 10.42 -18.67
CA ILE A 77 0.81 9.27 -18.58
C ILE A 77 -0.63 9.76 -18.51
N LYS A 78 -1.38 9.54 -19.59
CA LYS A 78 -2.75 10.05 -19.75
C LYS A 78 -3.72 9.63 -18.64
N SER A 79 -3.51 8.46 -18.03
CA SER A 79 -4.37 7.96 -16.95
C SER A 79 -4.15 8.66 -15.60
N CYS A 80 -3.02 9.36 -15.43
CA CYS A 80 -2.69 10.08 -14.20
C CYS A 80 -3.31 11.48 -14.15
N ALA A 81 -3.37 12.17 -15.30
CA ALA A 81 -3.92 13.52 -15.39
C ALA A 81 -5.41 13.57 -14.97
N GLY A 82 -5.73 14.48 -14.05
CA GLY A 82 -7.08 14.67 -13.52
C GLY A 82 -7.66 13.48 -12.74
N LEU A 83 -6.84 12.48 -12.37
CA LEU A 83 -7.29 11.26 -11.69
C LEU A 83 -8.00 11.56 -10.36
N PHE A 84 -7.47 12.52 -9.61
CA PHE A 84 -8.09 13.07 -8.40
C PHE A 84 -7.91 14.59 -8.40
N THR A 85 -8.87 15.34 -7.90
CA THR A 85 -8.86 16.81 -8.00
C THR A 85 -9.32 17.48 -6.71
N ARG A 86 -8.94 18.76 -6.53
CA ARG A 86 -9.46 19.59 -5.44
C ARG A 86 -10.98 19.62 -5.39
N ARG A 87 -11.62 19.75 -6.56
CA ARG A 87 -13.08 19.74 -6.65
C ARG A 87 -13.66 18.42 -6.16
N LEU A 88 -13.10 17.29 -6.60
CA LEU A 88 -13.57 15.97 -6.18
C LEU A 88 -13.42 15.77 -4.66
N LEU A 89 -12.29 16.19 -4.08
CA LEU A 89 -12.11 16.15 -2.62
C LEU A 89 -13.22 16.91 -1.89
N LEU A 90 -13.44 18.17 -2.27
CA LEU A 90 -14.43 19.03 -1.61
C LEU A 90 -15.87 18.50 -1.81
N ASP A 91 -16.18 17.97 -3.00
CA ASP A 91 -17.46 17.34 -3.29
C ASP A 91 -17.72 16.08 -2.44
N VAL A 92 -16.67 15.30 -2.14
CA VAL A 92 -16.76 14.12 -1.26
C VAL A 92 -16.99 14.55 0.18
N ILE A 93 -16.19 15.50 0.70
CA ILE A 93 -16.35 16.03 2.07
C ILE A 93 -17.74 16.66 2.27
N ALA A 94 -18.31 17.29 1.24
CA ALA A 94 -19.65 17.87 1.32
C ALA A 94 -20.78 16.83 1.41
N LYS A 95 -20.53 15.58 0.99
CA LYS A 95 -21.54 14.51 0.91
C LYS A 95 -21.37 13.43 1.98
N GLU A 96 -20.14 13.21 2.42
CA GLU A 96 -19.76 12.15 3.34
C GLU A 96 -19.41 12.74 4.70
N SER A 97 -19.71 12.01 5.78
CA SER A 97 -19.32 12.41 7.15
C SER A 97 -17.88 11.98 7.46
N LEU A 98 -16.91 12.64 6.83
CA LEU A 98 -15.48 12.35 6.98
C LEU A 98 -14.89 13.06 8.20
N ARG A 99 -14.04 12.38 8.97
CA ARG A 99 -13.43 12.94 10.18
C ARG A 99 -11.97 13.33 9.95
N HIS A 100 -11.52 14.39 10.62
CA HIS A 100 -10.09 14.67 10.76
C HIS A 100 -9.40 13.49 11.45
N SER A 101 -8.14 13.24 11.09
CA SER A 101 -7.29 12.12 11.53
C SER A 101 -7.71 10.73 11.05
N ASP A 102 -9.00 10.45 10.85
CA ASP A 102 -9.48 9.15 10.35
C ASP A 102 -9.49 9.09 8.81
N ASP A 103 -10.03 10.13 8.16
CA ASP A 103 -10.22 10.18 6.71
C ASP A 103 -9.34 11.22 6.02
N LEU A 104 -8.92 12.27 6.75
CA LEU A 104 -7.96 13.25 6.25
C LEU A 104 -7.14 13.87 7.37
N THR A 105 -5.97 14.37 6.99
CA THR A 105 -5.15 15.26 7.82
C THR A 105 -4.91 16.55 7.06
N VAL A 106 -5.08 17.68 7.75
CA VAL A 106 -4.73 19.00 7.22
C VAL A 106 -3.48 19.48 7.93
N THR A 107 -2.42 19.77 7.17
CA THR A 107 -1.08 19.95 7.74
C THR A 107 -0.24 20.93 6.93
N VAL A 108 0.73 21.54 7.60
CA VAL A 108 1.75 22.40 6.98
C VAL A 108 3.11 22.12 7.62
N TYR A 109 4.15 22.05 6.80
CA TYR A 109 5.53 22.03 7.25
C TYR A 109 6.12 23.43 7.06
N LYS A 110 6.43 24.09 8.18
CA LYS A 110 6.95 25.45 8.19
C LYS A 110 7.95 25.63 9.33
N ASP A 111 9.00 26.40 9.06
CA ASP A 111 10.04 26.74 10.05
C ASP A 111 10.67 25.50 10.72
N GLY A 112 10.86 24.43 9.94
CA GLY A 112 11.47 23.17 10.42
C GLY A 112 10.53 22.26 11.21
N SER A 113 9.22 22.55 11.25
CA SER A 113 8.25 21.79 12.04
C SER A 113 6.98 21.48 11.26
N ARG A 114 6.44 20.27 11.44
CA ARG A 114 5.11 19.89 10.96
C ARG A 114 4.05 20.34 11.95
N GLN A 115 3.02 21.01 11.44
CA GLN A 115 1.90 21.54 12.22
C GLN A 115 0.61 21.00 11.62
N ASN A 116 -0.11 20.19 12.39
CA ASN A 116 -1.42 19.70 12.00
C ASN A 116 -2.49 20.68 12.47
N PHE A 117 -3.51 20.87 11.63
CA PHE A 117 -4.74 21.48 12.07
C PHE A 117 -5.50 20.48 12.93
N GLU A 118 -5.78 20.87 14.16
CA GLU A 118 -6.63 20.13 15.08
C GLU A 118 -7.95 20.90 15.24
N PRO A 119 -9.12 20.25 15.09
CA PRO A 119 -10.39 20.87 15.43
C PRO A 119 -10.39 21.36 16.89
N PRO A 120 -11.07 22.49 17.19
CA PRO A 120 -11.15 22.98 18.56
C PRO A 120 -11.90 21.99 19.47
N GLU A 121 -11.60 22.00 20.77
CA GLU A 121 -12.22 21.08 21.74
C GLU A 121 -13.77 21.19 21.79
N ASP A 122 -14.30 22.37 21.49
CA ASP A 122 -15.73 22.67 21.42
C ASP A 122 -16.28 22.67 19.98
N ASP A 123 -15.63 21.95 19.06
CA ASP A 123 -16.07 21.85 17.66
C ASP A 123 -17.53 21.34 17.56
N PRO A 124 -18.47 22.14 17.03
CA PRO A 124 -19.85 21.73 16.89
C PRO A 124 -20.04 20.56 15.91
N LEU A 125 -19.03 20.25 15.08
CA LEU A 125 -19.03 19.13 14.17
C LEU A 125 -18.36 17.87 14.76
N ASP A 126 -17.89 17.91 16.01
CA ASP A 126 -17.23 16.79 16.68
C ASP A 126 -16.09 16.19 15.82
N GLY A 127 -15.25 17.05 15.23
CA GLY A 127 -14.12 16.63 14.41
C GLY A 127 -14.48 16.15 12.99
N VAL A 128 -15.76 16.20 12.59
CA VAL A 128 -16.17 15.99 11.19
C VAL A 128 -15.71 17.18 10.35
N ALA A 129 -14.96 16.89 9.29
CA ALA A 129 -14.45 17.90 8.39
C ALA A 129 -15.58 18.47 7.51
N SER A 130 -15.64 19.79 7.35
CA SER A 130 -16.54 20.43 6.39
C SER A 130 -15.79 20.86 5.13
N SER A 131 -16.49 20.83 3.98
CA SER A 131 -15.91 21.26 2.70
C SER A 131 -15.47 22.73 2.74
N GLU A 132 -16.21 23.59 3.45
CA GLU A 132 -15.87 25.01 3.59
C GLU A 132 -14.58 25.17 4.42
N GLN A 133 -14.49 24.49 5.57
CA GLN A 133 -13.31 24.53 6.43
C GLN A 133 -12.06 24.06 5.69
N VAL A 134 -12.11 22.89 5.04
CA VAL A 134 -10.97 22.33 4.31
C VAL A 134 -10.62 23.21 3.10
N GLY A 135 -11.62 23.75 2.40
CA GLY A 135 -11.42 24.70 1.31
C GLY A 135 -10.71 25.98 1.75
N ASN A 136 -11.06 26.51 2.92
CA ASN A 136 -10.44 27.69 3.52
C ASN A 136 -9.00 27.39 3.97
N LEU A 137 -8.75 26.27 4.66
CA LEU A 137 -7.42 25.86 5.10
C LEU A 137 -6.44 25.68 3.91
N LEU A 138 -6.90 25.05 2.82
CA LEU A 138 -6.13 24.97 1.58
C LEU A 138 -5.76 26.36 1.04
N SER A 139 -6.67 27.32 1.16
CA SER A 139 -6.46 28.68 0.65
C SER A 139 -5.56 29.52 1.55
N THR A 140 -5.35 29.13 2.81
CA THR A 140 -4.47 29.81 3.78
C THR A 140 -3.09 29.17 3.92
N GLY A 141 -2.74 28.19 3.07
CA GLY A 141 -1.40 27.62 2.99
C GLY A 141 -1.25 26.21 3.56
N TYR A 142 -2.31 25.62 4.11
CA TYR A 142 -2.28 24.23 4.55
C TYR A 142 -2.41 23.26 3.37
N SER A 143 -1.77 22.11 3.50
CA SER A 143 -1.99 20.96 2.64
C SER A 143 -3.02 20.00 3.23
N VAL A 144 -3.64 19.19 2.38
CA VAL A 144 -4.54 18.11 2.80
C VAL A 144 -3.97 16.79 2.33
N GLN A 145 -3.85 15.83 3.24
CA GLN A 145 -3.70 14.41 2.94
C GLN A 145 -5.06 13.74 3.14
N PHE A 146 -5.62 13.17 2.09
CA PHE A 146 -6.90 12.49 2.09
C PHE A 146 -6.70 10.98 1.92
N TYR A 147 -7.20 10.21 2.88
CA TYR A 147 -6.96 8.78 2.97
C TYR A 147 -7.96 7.97 2.16
N GLN A 148 -7.43 6.93 1.51
CA GLN A 148 -8.21 5.94 0.78
C GLN A 148 -9.15 6.55 -0.30
N PRO A 149 -8.65 7.41 -1.22
CA PRO A 149 -9.47 8.05 -2.26
C PRO A 149 -10.08 7.05 -3.25
N GLN A 150 -9.58 5.81 -3.31
CA GLN A 150 -10.15 4.74 -4.12
C GLN A 150 -11.59 4.38 -3.73
N ARG A 151 -12.02 4.69 -2.50
CA ARG A 151 -13.42 4.59 -2.07
C ARG A 151 -14.38 5.44 -2.92
N TYR A 152 -13.85 6.55 -3.49
CA TYR A 152 -14.65 7.58 -4.17
C TYR A 152 -14.25 7.80 -5.64
N GLN A 153 -13.14 7.20 -6.09
CA GLN A 153 -12.65 7.28 -7.46
C GLN A 153 -12.33 5.90 -8.00
N LYS A 154 -13.23 5.38 -8.86
CA LYS A 154 -13.13 4.04 -9.44
C LYS A 154 -11.79 3.80 -10.13
N LYS A 155 -11.24 4.79 -10.85
CA LYS A 155 -9.96 4.61 -11.55
C LYS A 155 -8.79 4.33 -10.60
N ILE A 156 -8.78 4.90 -9.39
CA ILE A 156 -7.76 4.58 -8.38
C ILE A 156 -7.99 3.16 -7.86
N CYS A 157 -9.25 2.78 -7.60
CA CYS A 157 -9.62 1.41 -7.24
C CYS A 157 -9.15 0.38 -8.28
N ASP A 158 -9.33 0.67 -9.56
CA ASP A 158 -8.89 -0.21 -10.65
C ASP A 158 -7.36 -0.36 -10.69
N ILE A 159 -6.59 0.70 -10.38
CA ILE A 159 -5.12 0.63 -10.30
C ILE A 159 -4.69 -0.17 -9.07
N ASN A 160 -5.29 0.08 -7.90
CA ASN A 160 -5.01 -0.67 -6.68
C ASN A 160 -5.28 -2.17 -6.91
N ALA A 161 -6.47 -2.53 -7.41
CA ALA A 161 -6.83 -3.92 -7.68
C ALA A 161 -5.88 -4.61 -8.66
N ALA A 162 -5.38 -3.90 -9.67
CA ALA A 162 -4.40 -4.45 -10.62
C ALA A 162 -3.04 -4.70 -9.94
N LEU A 163 -2.60 -3.81 -9.05
CA LEU A 163 -1.37 -3.99 -8.26
C LEU A 163 -1.54 -5.12 -7.23
N GLU A 164 -2.67 -5.21 -6.54
CA GLU A 164 -2.97 -6.29 -5.59
C GLU A 164 -2.95 -7.65 -6.27
N ALA A 165 -3.55 -7.74 -7.46
CA ALA A 165 -3.55 -8.97 -8.25
C ALA A 165 -2.14 -9.40 -8.69
N HIS A 166 -1.25 -8.45 -9.01
CA HIS A 166 0.12 -8.74 -9.44
C HIS A 166 1.03 -9.10 -8.26
N TYR A 167 1.01 -8.31 -7.18
CA TYR A 167 1.95 -8.43 -6.07
C TYR A 167 1.48 -9.34 -4.94
N GLY A 168 0.19 -9.69 -4.90
CA GLY A 168 -0.37 -10.56 -3.86
C GLY A 168 -0.39 -9.92 -2.46
N CYS A 169 -0.27 -8.59 -2.37
CA CYS A 169 -0.36 -7.82 -1.15
C CYS A 169 -1.37 -6.68 -1.31
N LEU A 170 -1.78 -6.05 -0.20
CA LEU A 170 -2.69 -4.89 -0.25
C LEU A 170 -2.06 -3.70 -0.98
N ALA A 171 -2.90 -2.95 -1.69
CA ALA A 171 -2.56 -1.66 -2.27
C ALA A 171 -3.42 -0.55 -1.64
N GLY A 172 -2.76 0.41 -1.00
CA GLY A 172 -3.38 1.60 -0.43
C GLY A 172 -3.22 2.81 -1.33
N ALA A 173 -3.99 3.87 -1.07
CA ALA A 173 -3.75 5.17 -1.70
C ALA A 173 -4.00 6.34 -0.75
N SER A 174 -3.29 7.43 -0.97
CA SER A 174 -3.50 8.74 -0.33
C SER A 174 -3.42 9.85 -1.36
N ALA A 175 -4.35 10.80 -1.33
CA ALA A 175 -4.31 11.98 -2.18
C ALA A 175 -3.75 13.18 -1.38
N TYR A 176 -2.83 13.92 -1.98
CA TYR A 176 -2.21 15.09 -1.36
C TYR A 176 -2.49 16.33 -2.19
N LEU A 177 -3.03 17.35 -1.54
CA LEU A 177 -3.30 18.65 -2.14
C LEU A 177 -2.48 19.69 -1.41
N THR A 178 -1.62 20.39 -2.14
CA THR A 178 -0.70 21.39 -1.59
C THR A 178 -0.90 22.71 -2.35
N PRO A 179 -1.22 23.82 -1.67
CA PRO A 179 -1.36 25.14 -2.30
C PRO A 179 0.00 25.66 -2.78
N PRO A 180 0.07 26.76 -3.55
CA PRO A 180 1.34 27.39 -3.91
C PRO A 180 2.20 27.75 -2.70
N HIS A 181 3.52 27.74 -2.89
CA HIS A 181 4.54 28.11 -1.89
C HIS A 181 4.42 27.36 -0.54
N ALA A 182 4.08 26.07 -0.59
CA ALA A 182 3.85 25.28 0.60
C ALA A 182 4.58 23.93 0.56
N GLN A 183 4.88 23.42 1.74
CA GLN A 183 5.36 22.06 1.97
C GLN A 183 4.44 21.42 3.02
N ALA A 184 4.02 20.18 2.77
CA ALA A 184 3.09 19.49 3.66
C ALA A 184 3.83 18.74 4.78
N LEU A 185 4.88 18.02 4.39
CA LEU A 185 5.58 17.06 5.24
C LEU A 185 7.07 17.40 5.29
N ALA A 186 7.69 17.10 6.43
CA ALA A 186 9.14 17.10 6.57
C ALA A 186 9.76 16.01 5.68
N PRO A 187 11.09 16.02 5.45
CA PRO A 187 11.76 14.87 4.86
C PRO A 187 11.53 13.60 5.68
N HIS A 188 11.21 12.49 5.03
CA HIS A 188 10.98 11.20 5.66
C HIS A 188 11.21 10.05 4.66
N HIS A 189 11.23 8.81 5.14
CA HIS A 189 11.02 7.64 4.30
C HIS A 189 9.86 6.79 4.84
N ASP A 190 9.22 6.06 3.94
CA ASP A 190 8.15 5.13 4.26
C ASP A 190 8.63 3.67 4.28
N ASP A 191 7.80 2.80 4.85
CA ASP A 191 7.90 1.33 4.89
C ASP A 191 7.17 0.64 3.71
N VAL A 192 6.80 1.43 2.70
CA VAL A 192 6.06 0.98 1.52
C VAL A 192 6.73 1.43 0.22
N ASP A 193 6.55 0.61 -0.81
CA ASP A 193 6.90 0.96 -2.18
C ASP A 193 5.82 1.87 -2.75
N VAL A 194 6.19 2.98 -3.37
CA VAL A 194 5.22 4.03 -3.74
C VAL A 194 5.24 4.40 -5.22
N PHE A 195 4.06 4.62 -5.76
CA PHE A 195 3.81 5.23 -7.07
C PHE A 195 3.08 6.56 -6.87
N ILE A 196 3.77 7.66 -7.12
CA ILE A 196 3.20 9.01 -7.07
C ILE A 196 2.68 9.38 -8.45
N LEU A 197 1.39 9.66 -8.53
CA LEU A 197 0.69 10.07 -9.75
C LEU A 197 0.36 11.55 -9.65
N GLN A 198 1.05 12.41 -10.40
CA GLN A 198 0.81 13.85 -10.40
C GLN A 198 -0.47 14.14 -11.20
N THR A 199 -1.55 14.54 -10.51
CA THR A 199 -2.88 14.62 -11.11
C THR A 199 -3.28 16.03 -11.54
N GLN A 200 -2.77 17.07 -10.88
CA GLN A 200 -3.00 18.47 -11.23
C GLN A 200 -1.81 19.34 -10.82
N GLY A 201 -1.51 20.35 -11.63
CA GLY A 201 -0.46 21.32 -11.33
C GLY A 201 0.92 20.67 -11.22
N SER A 202 1.81 21.23 -10.41
CA SER A 202 3.19 20.74 -10.32
C SER A 202 3.77 20.79 -8.91
N LYS A 203 4.71 19.89 -8.64
CA LYS A 203 5.39 19.78 -7.34
C LYS A 203 6.85 19.44 -7.53
N HIS A 204 7.71 20.11 -6.78
CA HIS A 204 9.14 19.87 -6.78
C HIS A 204 9.49 18.82 -5.73
N TRP A 205 10.14 17.74 -6.17
CA TRP A 205 10.50 16.57 -5.37
C TRP A 205 12.01 16.44 -5.26
N LYS A 206 12.47 16.10 -4.06
CA LYS A 206 13.85 15.70 -3.77
C LYS A 206 13.84 14.30 -3.18
N LEU A 207 14.55 13.39 -3.82
CA LEU A 207 14.81 12.04 -3.32
C LEU A 207 16.27 11.92 -2.92
N TYR A 208 16.52 11.25 -1.80
CA TYR A 208 17.83 11.04 -1.23
C TYR A 208 18.11 9.54 -1.09
N ALA A 209 19.40 9.21 -0.94
CA ALA A 209 19.77 7.85 -0.64
C ALA A 209 19.09 7.36 0.66
N PRO A 210 18.62 6.10 0.70
CA PRO A 210 18.06 5.54 1.92
C PRO A 210 19.04 5.60 3.10
N LEU A 211 18.54 6.00 4.27
CA LEU A 211 19.28 5.82 5.53
C LEU A 211 19.26 4.35 5.95
N VAL A 212 18.16 3.67 5.63
CA VAL A 212 17.97 2.22 5.77
C VAL A 212 17.45 1.70 4.43
N GLN A 213 18.24 0.89 3.74
CA GLN A 213 17.85 0.33 2.45
C GLN A 213 16.69 -0.66 2.65
N LEU A 214 15.61 -0.50 1.86
CA LEU A 214 14.39 -1.29 1.97
C LEU A 214 13.84 -1.33 3.41
N ALA A 215 13.77 -0.16 4.05
CA ALA A 215 13.30 0.01 5.41
C ALA A 215 11.98 -0.73 5.67
N GLY A 216 11.94 -1.55 6.73
CA GLY A 216 10.72 -2.25 7.13
C GLY A 216 9.77 -1.41 7.97
N GLU A 217 10.22 -0.23 8.41
CA GLU A 217 9.48 0.72 9.26
C GLU A 217 9.67 2.13 8.68
N HIS A 218 8.63 2.96 8.74
CA HIS A 218 8.71 4.37 8.37
C HIS A 218 9.58 5.17 9.35
N SER A 219 10.11 6.29 8.88
CA SER A 219 10.86 7.21 9.74
C SER A 219 9.94 8.20 10.45
N ASN A 220 10.45 8.79 11.53
CA ASN A 220 9.96 10.10 11.97
C ASN A 220 10.33 11.19 10.95
N ASP A 221 9.81 12.40 11.16
CA ASP A 221 10.26 13.60 10.47
C ASP A 221 11.78 13.77 10.67
N LEU A 222 12.54 13.85 9.57
CA LEU A 222 14.00 13.95 9.57
C LEU A 222 14.44 15.41 9.52
N ASP A 223 15.51 15.71 10.25
CA ASP A 223 16.17 17.02 10.19
C ASP A 223 16.87 17.18 8.81
N PRO A 224 16.56 18.24 8.03
CA PRO A 224 17.22 18.48 6.74
C PRO A 224 18.76 18.53 6.82
N SER A 225 19.34 18.87 7.97
CA SER A 225 20.80 18.94 8.17
C SER A 225 21.51 17.59 8.15
N ILE A 226 20.79 16.48 8.38
CA ILE A 226 21.38 15.14 8.28
C ILE A 226 21.34 14.58 6.86
N LEU A 227 20.64 15.26 5.94
CA LEU A 227 20.49 14.83 4.56
C LEU A 227 21.69 15.28 3.74
N ARG A 228 22.17 14.38 2.88
CA ARG A 228 23.17 14.68 1.85
C ARG A 228 22.50 15.34 0.64
N ASP A 229 23.26 15.54 -0.43
CA ASP A 229 22.68 16.00 -1.69
C ASP A 229 21.61 15.02 -2.22
N PRO A 230 20.52 15.52 -2.82
CA PRO A 230 19.51 14.66 -3.45
C PRO A 230 20.15 13.76 -4.51
N THR A 231 19.81 12.48 -4.49
CA THR A 231 20.16 11.54 -5.56
C THR A 231 19.29 11.75 -6.80
N MET A 232 18.11 12.36 -6.64
CA MET A 232 17.24 12.78 -7.72
C MET A 232 16.48 14.03 -7.28
N GLU A 233 16.42 15.03 -8.14
CA GLU A 233 15.68 16.27 -7.93
C GLU A 233 14.89 16.58 -9.19
N ILE A 234 13.56 16.70 -9.05
CA ILE A 234 12.66 16.76 -10.20
C ILE A 234 11.37 17.52 -9.89
N THR A 235 10.84 18.23 -10.88
CA THR A 235 9.49 18.78 -10.81
C THR A 235 8.55 17.84 -11.58
N LEU A 236 7.58 17.26 -10.87
CA LEU A 236 6.51 16.49 -11.50
C LEU A 236 5.45 17.46 -12.02
N GLU A 237 5.07 17.26 -13.28
CA GLU A 237 4.00 17.98 -13.95
C GLU A 237 2.76 17.10 -14.08
N GLU A 238 1.60 17.70 -14.36
CA GLU A 238 0.35 16.96 -14.53
C GLU A 238 0.49 15.81 -15.55
N GLY A 239 0.14 14.61 -15.11
CA GLY A 239 0.25 13.38 -15.88
C GLY A 239 1.54 12.60 -15.66
N ASP A 240 2.51 13.12 -14.91
CA ASP A 240 3.73 12.38 -14.60
C ASP A 240 3.48 11.30 -13.52
N MET A 241 4.29 10.24 -13.54
CA MET A 241 4.38 9.22 -12.49
C MET A 241 5.82 9.09 -12.01
N LEU A 242 5.98 9.02 -10.68
CA LEU A 242 7.25 8.75 -10.03
C LEU A 242 7.11 7.51 -9.13
N TYR A 243 7.92 6.50 -9.36
CA TYR A 243 8.07 5.36 -8.47
C TYR A 243 9.39 5.46 -7.69
N PHE A 244 9.39 5.03 -6.44
CA PHE A 244 10.62 4.70 -5.71
C PHE A 244 10.36 3.68 -4.59
N PRO A 245 11.38 2.89 -4.21
CA PRO A 245 11.23 1.86 -3.20
C PRO A 245 11.22 2.41 -1.77
N ARG A 246 10.68 1.62 -0.85
CA ARG A 246 10.68 1.94 0.60
C ARG A 246 12.09 2.23 1.12
N GLY A 247 12.17 3.09 2.13
CA GLY A 247 13.43 3.60 2.67
C GLY A 247 14.06 4.77 1.91
N VAL A 248 13.64 5.06 0.66
CA VAL A 248 14.08 6.28 -0.04
C VAL A 248 13.54 7.50 0.69
N VAL A 249 14.47 8.32 1.21
CA VAL A 249 14.10 9.57 1.88
C VAL A 249 13.64 10.56 0.83
N HIS A 250 12.54 11.24 1.08
CA HIS A 250 11.95 12.17 0.13
C HIS A 250 11.28 13.36 0.81
N GLN A 251 11.19 14.46 0.07
CA GLN A 251 10.38 15.62 0.43
C GLN A 251 9.86 16.31 -0.84
N ALA A 252 8.75 17.03 -0.70
CA ALA A 252 8.15 17.73 -1.83
C ALA A 252 7.49 19.05 -1.42
N SER A 253 7.73 20.08 -2.23
CA SER A 253 7.15 21.42 -2.04
C SER A 253 6.61 21.98 -3.36
N THR A 254 5.68 22.91 -3.26
CA THR A 254 5.15 23.65 -4.40
C THR A 254 5.89 24.98 -4.58
N SER A 255 5.92 25.45 -5.83
CA SER A 255 6.41 26.79 -6.19
C SER A 255 5.21 27.71 -6.42
N ASP A 256 5.13 28.39 -7.57
CA ASP A 256 4.04 29.34 -7.88
C ASP A 256 2.69 28.66 -8.18
N THR A 257 2.68 27.35 -8.35
CA THR A 257 1.50 26.55 -8.73
C THR A 257 1.07 25.62 -7.59
N PHE A 258 -0.22 25.31 -7.53
CA PHE A 258 -0.71 24.27 -6.63
C PHE A 258 -0.34 22.88 -7.16
N SER A 259 -0.41 21.88 -6.30
CA SER A 259 -0.24 20.48 -6.67
C SER A 259 -1.38 19.62 -6.13
N THR A 260 -1.84 18.68 -6.94
CA THR A 260 -2.54 17.48 -6.47
C THR A 260 -1.81 16.25 -6.98
N HIS A 261 -1.52 15.30 -6.10
CA HIS A 261 -1.03 13.97 -6.50
C HIS A 261 -1.73 12.87 -5.70
N VAL A 262 -1.72 11.66 -6.24
CA VAL A 262 -2.15 10.45 -5.54
C VAL A 262 -0.94 9.56 -5.39
N THR A 263 -0.61 9.18 -4.16
CA THR A 263 0.40 8.15 -3.87
C THR A 263 -0.32 6.84 -3.69
N ILE A 264 0.03 5.85 -4.50
CA ILE A 264 -0.38 4.46 -4.31
C ILE A 264 0.78 3.74 -3.62
N SER A 265 0.48 3.05 -2.53
CA SER A 265 1.47 2.32 -1.73
C SER A 265 1.19 0.82 -1.74
N ILE A 266 2.25 0.03 -1.86
CA ILE A 266 2.20 -1.43 -1.84
C ILE A 266 3.31 -2.00 -0.95
N TYR A 267 3.28 -3.31 -0.72
CA TYR A 267 4.37 -4.08 -0.11
C TYR A 267 4.66 -3.80 1.37
N HIS A 268 3.72 -3.16 2.09
CA HIS A 268 3.81 -2.99 3.53
C HIS A 268 3.94 -4.35 4.24
N HIS A 269 4.99 -4.53 5.05
CA HIS A 269 5.28 -5.77 5.79
C HIS A 269 5.21 -7.05 4.93
N ASN A 270 5.64 -6.97 3.67
CA ASN A 270 5.59 -8.09 2.72
C ASN A 270 6.99 -8.64 2.37
N SER A 271 7.93 -8.59 3.32
CA SER A 271 9.30 -9.07 3.11
C SER A 271 9.48 -10.56 3.45
N TRP A 272 10.61 -11.15 3.05
CA TRP A 272 11.01 -12.50 3.48
C TRP A 272 11.06 -12.65 5.00
N ALA A 273 11.45 -11.60 5.72
CA ALA A 273 11.46 -11.63 7.18
C ALA A 273 10.04 -11.79 7.74
N ASN A 274 9.09 -10.99 7.24
CA ASN A 274 7.68 -11.08 7.67
C ASN A 274 7.06 -12.44 7.35
N PHE A 275 7.38 -13.01 6.18
CA PHE A 275 6.96 -14.38 5.86
C PHE A 275 7.56 -15.40 6.85
N MET A 276 8.85 -15.31 7.15
CA MET A 276 9.54 -16.24 8.06
C MET A 276 9.07 -16.11 9.51
N GLU A 277 8.71 -14.91 9.97
CA GLU A 277 8.14 -14.68 11.30
C GLU A 277 6.85 -15.50 11.52
N VAL A 278 6.06 -15.69 10.47
CA VAL A 278 4.84 -16.50 10.51
C VAL A 278 5.13 -17.97 10.22
N ALA A 279 5.96 -18.26 9.23
CA ALA A 279 6.21 -19.62 8.74
C ALA A 279 7.09 -20.45 9.68
N LEU A 280 8.17 -19.88 10.20
CA LEU A 280 9.17 -20.62 10.97
C LEU A 280 8.61 -21.21 12.27
N PRO A 281 7.82 -20.48 13.10
CA PRO A 281 7.21 -21.06 14.29
C PRO A 281 6.31 -22.26 13.97
N GLN A 282 5.59 -22.21 12.84
CA GLN A 282 4.71 -23.30 12.41
C GLN A 282 5.51 -24.52 11.92
N VAL A 283 6.58 -24.30 11.16
CA VAL A 283 7.49 -25.36 10.72
C VAL A 283 8.14 -26.03 11.93
N LEU A 284 8.66 -25.25 12.87
CA LEU A 284 9.26 -25.77 14.10
C LEU A 284 8.25 -26.56 14.92
N ARG A 285 7.01 -26.08 15.02
CA ARG A 285 5.94 -26.79 15.72
C ARG A 285 5.64 -28.14 15.08
N ARG A 286 5.50 -28.19 13.76
CA ARG A 286 5.27 -29.45 13.02
C ARG A 286 6.47 -30.40 13.13
N ALA A 287 7.69 -29.89 13.05
CA ALA A 287 8.90 -30.68 13.21
C ALA A 287 8.96 -31.31 14.61
N PHE A 288 8.70 -30.52 15.67
CA PHE A 288 8.60 -31.01 17.04
C PHE A 288 7.52 -32.10 17.21
N GLU A 289 6.38 -32.00 16.50
CA GLU A 289 5.30 -32.99 16.58
C GLU A 289 5.62 -34.29 15.83
N HIS A 290 6.28 -34.21 14.67
CA HIS A 290 6.42 -35.36 13.76
C HIS A 290 7.81 -36.01 13.75
N ASP A 291 8.86 -35.34 14.22
CA ASP A 291 10.23 -35.88 14.19
C ASP A 291 10.86 -35.87 15.59
N VAL A 292 11.29 -37.04 16.06
CA VAL A 292 11.95 -37.19 17.37
C VAL A 292 13.30 -36.50 17.42
N ALA A 293 13.98 -36.27 16.29
CA ALA A 293 15.22 -35.52 16.22
C ALA A 293 15.04 -34.08 16.74
N PHE A 294 13.86 -33.48 16.55
CA PHE A 294 13.51 -32.14 17.01
C PHE A 294 12.96 -32.11 18.46
N ARG A 295 12.95 -33.25 19.16
CA ARG A 295 12.56 -33.37 20.59
C ARG A 295 13.70 -33.80 21.51
N LYS A 296 14.85 -34.18 20.95
CA LYS A 296 16.05 -34.57 21.69
C LYS A 296 16.96 -33.38 21.88
#